data_AF-K2S0F5-F1
#
_entry.id   AF-K2S0F5-F1
#
_cell.length_a   1.000
_cell.length_b   1.000
_cell.length_c   1.000
_cell.angle_alpha   90.00
_cell.angle_beta   90.00
_cell.angle_gamma   90.00
#
_symmetry.space_group_name_H-M   'P 1'
#
loop_
_entity.id
_entity.type
_entity.pdbx_description
1 polymer ?
#
loop_
_entity_poly.entity_id
_entity_poly.type
_entity_poly.pdbx_seq_one_letter_code
_entity_poly.pdbx_strand_id
1 'polypeptide(L)'
;MELRIGEIIYELSNAHNALLIQKYPAESERFNWELAASVFTAANFQTFIDHYFRFQHPYNPILQPKYFQSEKVETRLLLAMFLFGSLVSPPTDSAISARCFCDVVEEFIFSHQIFSHSFQMGADQTQVLSEDEIQVVQAAQIIHILQGAKNQGETRRRTRVERQPRLVAILRHSGALCARHSNDSGEYLRTEALIR
;
A
#
# COMPACT_ATOMS: atom_id res chain seq x y z
N MET A 1 -14.93 1.56 -12.35
CA MET A 1 -14.27 2.46 -11.35
C MET A 1 -15.21 2.91 -10.24
N GLU A 2 -16.40 3.47 -10.53
CA GLU A 2 -17.30 3.98 -9.48
C GLU A 2 -17.78 2.94 -8.47
N LEU A 3 -18.16 1.73 -8.91
CA LEU A 3 -18.53 0.63 -8.02
C LEU A 3 -17.37 0.26 -7.06
N ARG A 4 -16.17 0.15 -7.61
CA ARG A 4 -14.93 -0.14 -6.86
C ARG A 4 -14.61 0.96 -5.84
N ILE A 5 -14.90 2.22 -6.15
CA ILE A 5 -14.73 3.33 -5.20
C ILE A 5 -15.65 3.18 -3.99
N GLY A 6 -16.91 2.78 -4.20
CA GLY A 6 -17.84 2.50 -3.12
C GLY A 6 -17.33 1.40 -2.19
N GLU A 7 -16.81 0.31 -2.77
CA GLU A 7 -16.18 -0.79 -2.02
C GLU A 7 -14.96 -0.32 -1.23
N ILE A 8 -14.07 0.47 -1.86
CA ILE A 8 -12.89 1.05 -1.21
C ILE A 8 -13.28 1.87 0.04
N ILE A 9 -14.25 2.78 -0.09
CA ILE A 9 -14.66 3.63 1.03
C ILE A 9 -15.25 2.77 2.16
N TYR A 10 -16.03 1.74 1.81
CA TYR A 10 -16.59 0.81 2.78
C TYR A 10 -15.49 0.01 3.51
N GLU A 11 -14.51 -0.54 2.79
CA GLU A 11 -13.37 -1.26 3.37
C GLU A 11 -12.53 -0.36 4.29
N LEU A 12 -12.27 0.89 3.87
CA LEU A 12 -11.55 1.86 4.70
C LEU A 12 -12.32 2.22 5.96
N SER A 13 -13.66 2.29 5.91
CA SER A 13 -14.47 2.51 7.10
C SER A 13 -14.35 1.36 8.11
N ASN A 14 -14.27 0.11 7.62
CA ASN A 14 -14.05 -1.07 8.46
C ASN A 14 -12.65 -1.07 9.07
N ALA A 15 -11.62 -0.73 8.27
CA ALA A 15 -10.25 -0.60 8.75
C ALA A 15 -10.11 0.53 9.79
N HIS A 16 -10.81 1.65 9.58
CA HIS A 16 -10.87 2.75 10.55
C HIS A 16 -11.45 2.28 11.87
N ASN A 17 -12.58 1.57 11.86
CA ASN A 17 -13.18 1.03 13.08
C ASN A 17 -12.24 0.07 13.82
N ALA A 18 -11.50 -0.78 13.09
CA ALA A 18 -10.50 -1.66 13.69
C ALA A 18 -9.34 -0.87 14.34
N LEU A 19 -8.88 0.21 13.69
CA LEU A 19 -7.89 1.13 14.25
C LEU A 19 -8.38 1.82 15.53
N LEU A 20 -9.62 2.31 15.54
CA LEU A 20 -10.19 3.01 16.69
C LEU A 20 -10.18 2.14 17.95
N ILE A 21 -10.57 0.87 17.79
CA ILE A 21 -10.54 -0.14 18.86
C ILE A 21 -9.11 -0.31 19.42
N GLN A 22 -8.10 -0.19 18.57
CA GLN A 22 -6.70 -0.39 18.96
C GLN A 22 -6.05 0.87 19.59
N LYS A 23 -6.41 2.08 19.12
CA LYS A 23 -5.70 3.33 19.48
C LYS A 23 -6.37 4.19 20.54
N TYR A 24 -7.71 4.35 20.54
CA TYR A 24 -8.39 5.30 21.44
C TYR A 24 -9.81 4.84 21.84
N PRO A 25 -9.98 4.01 22.89
CA PRO A 25 -11.29 3.46 23.26
C PRO A 25 -12.33 4.48 23.78
N ALA A 26 -11.95 5.73 24.07
CA ALA A 26 -12.83 6.70 24.75
C ALA A 26 -13.20 7.96 23.93
N GLU A 27 -12.40 8.38 22.95
CA GLU A 27 -12.60 9.64 22.19
C GLU A 27 -12.22 9.46 20.72
N SER A 28 -12.86 8.52 20.03
CA SER A 28 -12.57 8.25 18.63
C SER A 28 -13.50 9.02 17.70
N GLU A 29 -12.93 9.87 16.83
CA GLU A 29 -13.66 10.48 15.73
C GLU A 29 -14.14 9.39 14.74
N ARG A 30 -15.41 9.49 14.35
CA ARG A 30 -16.02 8.58 13.36
C ARG A 30 -15.34 8.74 12.00
N PHE A 31 -15.35 7.68 11.20
CA PHE A 31 -14.89 7.74 9.82
C PHE A 31 -15.64 8.85 9.06
N ASN A 32 -14.90 9.78 8.45
CA ASN A 32 -15.49 10.91 7.74
C ASN A 32 -15.87 10.49 6.31
N TRP A 33 -17.11 10.03 6.14
CA TRP A 33 -17.66 9.57 4.87
C TRP A 33 -17.73 10.67 3.80
N GLU A 34 -18.04 11.91 4.19
CA GLU A 34 -18.15 13.04 3.27
C GLU A 34 -16.77 13.42 2.70
N LEU A 35 -15.75 13.47 3.59
CA LEU A 35 -14.37 13.68 3.17
C LEU A 35 -13.87 12.53 2.30
N ALA A 36 -14.21 11.28 2.64
CA ALA A 36 -13.83 10.14 1.82
C ALA A 36 -14.46 10.21 0.42
N ALA A 37 -15.75 10.53 0.31
CA ALA A 37 -16.43 10.65 -0.97
C ALA A 37 -15.88 11.79 -1.85
N SER A 38 -15.48 12.91 -1.24
CA SER A 38 -14.88 14.03 -1.98
C SER A 38 -13.44 13.75 -2.43
N VAL A 39 -12.68 12.95 -1.68
CA VAL A 39 -11.30 12.57 -2.01
C VAL A 39 -11.25 11.40 -3.00
N PHE A 40 -11.98 10.33 -2.74
CA PHE A 40 -11.96 9.10 -3.55
C PHE A 40 -12.91 9.23 -4.72
N THR A 41 -12.52 9.99 -5.74
CA THR A 41 -13.27 10.15 -7.00
C THR A 41 -12.49 9.53 -8.15
N ALA A 42 -13.19 9.10 -9.22
CA ALA A 42 -12.54 8.53 -10.39
C ALA A 42 -11.51 9.49 -11.02
N ALA A 43 -11.82 10.80 -11.02
CA ALA A 43 -10.92 11.84 -11.52
C ALA A 43 -9.65 11.99 -10.65
N ASN A 44 -9.80 11.96 -9.32
CA ASN A 44 -8.64 12.00 -8.42
C ASN A 44 -7.79 10.72 -8.56
N PHE A 45 -8.42 9.55 -8.73
CA PHE A 45 -7.71 8.31 -8.98
C PHE A 45 -6.86 8.37 -10.24
N GLN A 46 -7.43 8.81 -11.37
CA GLN A 46 -6.67 8.99 -12.60
C GLN A 46 -5.50 9.96 -12.39
N THR A 47 -5.79 11.14 -11.86
CA THR A 47 -4.78 12.21 -11.70
C THR A 47 -3.64 11.79 -10.79
N PHE A 48 -3.94 11.22 -9.62
CA PHE A 48 -2.92 10.90 -8.64
C PHE A 48 -2.11 9.66 -9.02
N ILE A 49 -2.73 8.66 -9.66
CA ILE A 49 -1.97 7.50 -10.18
C ILE A 49 -1.03 7.94 -11.31
N ASP A 50 -1.47 8.82 -12.20
CA ASP A 50 -0.61 9.38 -13.25
C ASP A 50 0.58 10.13 -12.64
N HIS A 51 0.33 10.92 -11.59
CA HIS A 51 1.40 11.60 -10.86
C HIS A 51 2.34 10.62 -10.15
N TYR A 52 1.84 9.52 -9.58
CA TYR A 52 2.69 8.47 -9.03
C TYR A 52 3.65 7.91 -10.09
N PHE A 53 3.14 7.52 -11.26
CA PHE A 53 4.00 7.01 -12.33
C PHE A 53 4.96 8.05 -12.87
N ARG A 54 4.55 9.33 -12.92
CA ARG A 54 5.43 10.39 -13.41
C ARG A 54 6.58 10.69 -12.45
N PHE A 55 6.31 10.73 -11.15
CA PHE A 55 7.26 11.24 -10.16
C PHE A 55 7.96 10.17 -9.34
N GLN A 56 7.32 9.04 -9.05
CA GLN A 56 7.90 7.99 -8.21
C GLN A 56 8.58 6.88 -9.01
N HIS A 57 7.95 6.44 -10.09
CA HIS A 57 8.46 5.32 -10.91
C HIS A 57 9.92 5.49 -11.36
N PRO A 58 10.42 6.68 -11.75
CA PRO A 58 11.83 6.85 -12.12
C PRO A 58 12.82 6.55 -10.98
N TYR A 59 12.40 6.74 -9.73
CA TYR A 59 13.27 6.56 -8.55
C TYR A 59 13.07 5.20 -7.88
N ASN A 60 11.87 4.64 -8.00
CA ASN A 60 11.53 3.34 -7.44
C ASN A 60 10.53 2.64 -8.38
N PRO A 61 11.01 1.94 -9.41
CA PRO A 61 10.17 1.12 -10.27
C PRO A 61 9.79 -0.12 -9.46
N ILE A 62 8.73 0.02 -8.67
CA ILE A 62 8.06 -1.08 -7.97
C ILE A 62 7.01 -1.73 -8.89
N LEU A 63 6.53 -0.98 -9.89
CA LEU A 63 5.48 -1.40 -10.81
C LEU A 63 5.80 -0.94 -12.22
N GLN A 64 5.73 -1.83 -13.20
CA GLN A 64 5.87 -1.45 -14.61
C GLN A 64 4.55 -0.87 -15.14
N PRO A 65 4.52 0.40 -15.62
CA PRO A 65 3.29 1.06 -16.07
C PRO A 65 2.53 0.27 -17.14
N LYS A 66 3.26 -0.42 -18.02
CA LYS A 66 2.70 -1.24 -19.11
C LYS A 66 1.84 -2.42 -18.65
N TYR A 67 2.02 -2.90 -17.42
CA TYR A 67 1.25 -4.02 -16.86
C TYR A 67 0.21 -3.55 -15.84
N PHE A 68 0.17 -2.25 -15.53
CA PHE A 68 -0.77 -1.71 -14.57
C PHE A 68 -2.17 -1.59 -15.20
N GLN A 69 -3.11 -2.36 -14.66
CA GLN A 69 -4.53 -2.24 -14.97
C GLN A 69 -5.26 -1.81 -13.70
N SER A 70 -5.71 -0.56 -13.66
CA SER A 70 -6.37 0.04 -12.50
C SER A 70 -7.67 -0.69 -12.10
N GLU A 71 -8.21 -1.55 -12.95
CA GLU A 71 -9.38 -2.38 -12.66
C GLU A 71 -9.03 -3.72 -12.03
N LYS A 72 -7.82 -4.23 -12.23
CA LYS A 72 -7.39 -5.57 -11.78
C LYS A 72 -6.33 -5.56 -10.69
N VAL A 73 -5.63 -4.44 -10.53
CA VAL A 73 -4.64 -4.28 -9.47
C VAL A 73 -5.30 -4.44 -8.11
N GLU A 74 -4.58 -5.01 -7.16
CA GLU A 74 -5.01 -5.17 -5.77
C GLU A 74 -5.30 -3.80 -5.13
N THR A 75 -6.35 -3.74 -4.30
CA THR A 75 -6.91 -2.49 -3.78
C THR A 75 -5.97 -1.73 -2.84
N ARG A 76 -5.21 -2.43 -2.01
CA ARG A 76 -4.22 -1.83 -1.10
C ARG A 76 -3.09 -1.17 -1.90
N LEU A 77 -2.64 -1.80 -2.99
CA LEU A 77 -1.66 -1.21 -3.89
C LEU A 77 -2.20 0.04 -4.58
N LEU A 78 -3.42 -0.03 -5.12
CA LEU A 78 -4.10 1.11 -5.75
C LEU A 78 -4.18 2.31 -4.79
N LEU A 79 -4.56 2.06 -3.53
CA LEU A 79 -4.65 3.09 -2.49
C LEU A 79 -3.28 3.68 -2.11
N ALA A 80 -2.25 2.84 -1.99
CA ALA A 80 -0.91 3.32 -1.68
C ALA A 80 -0.36 4.24 -2.79
N MET A 81 -0.56 3.85 -4.06
CA MET A 81 -0.20 4.68 -5.22
C MET A 81 -0.99 5.99 -5.26
N PHE A 82 -2.30 5.92 -5.00
CA PHE A 82 -3.18 7.09 -4.93
C PHE A 82 -2.68 8.12 -3.89
N LEU A 83 -2.37 7.67 -2.66
CA LEU A 83 -1.90 8.56 -1.60
C LEU A 83 -0.51 9.13 -1.88
N PHE A 84 0.38 8.34 -2.46
CA PHE A 84 1.69 8.83 -2.86
C PHE A 84 1.55 9.89 -3.98
N GLY A 85 0.72 9.60 -4.98
CA GLY A 85 0.36 10.51 -6.05
C GLY A 85 -0.19 11.84 -5.54
N SER A 86 -1.07 11.80 -4.54
CA SER A 86 -1.62 13.01 -3.92
C SER A 86 -0.56 13.85 -3.21
N LEU A 87 0.47 13.21 -2.64
CA LEU A 87 1.58 13.93 -1.97
C LEU A 87 2.44 14.72 -2.95
N VAL A 88 2.70 14.16 -4.14
CA VAL A 88 3.52 14.79 -5.19
C VAL A 88 2.72 15.69 -6.13
N SER A 89 1.40 15.73 -5.97
CA SER A 89 0.50 16.60 -6.73
C SER A 89 0.59 18.06 -6.28
N PRO A 90 0.19 19.03 -7.11
CA PRO A 90 -0.03 20.40 -6.68
C PRO A 90 -0.99 20.46 -5.46
N PRO A 91 -0.81 21.43 -4.55
CA PRO A 91 -1.59 21.53 -3.32
C PRO A 91 -3.05 21.95 -3.63
N THR A 92 -3.87 20.96 -3.94
CA THR A 92 -5.32 21.08 -4.08
C THR A 92 -6.01 20.57 -2.83
N ASP A 93 -7.26 20.97 -2.60
CA ASP A 93 -8.04 20.52 -1.44
C ASP A 93 -8.12 18.98 -1.38
N SER A 94 -8.33 18.32 -2.53
CA SER A 94 -8.32 16.86 -2.66
C SER A 94 -6.96 16.25 -2.30
N ALA A 95 -5.86 16.85 -2.75
CA ALA A 95 -4.51 16.35 -2.49
C ALA A 95 -4.10 16.48 -1.02
N ILE A 96 -4.50 17.59 -0.37
CA ILE A 96 -4.27 17.83 1.05
C ILE A 96 -5.14 16.88 1.88
N SER A 97 -6.42 16.78 1.56
CA SER A 97 -7.41 15.96 2.27
C SER A 97 -7.10 14.46 2.19
N ALA A 98 -6.53 14.00 1.08
CA ALA A 98 -6.10 12.61 0.92
C ALA A 98 -5.13 12.16 2.04
N ARG A 99 -4.34 13.07 2.60
CA ARG A 99 -3.37 12.76 3.67
C ARG A 99 -4.04 12.31 4.97
N CYS A 100 -5.30 12.68 5.20
CA CYS A 100 -6.07 12.23 6.36
C CYS A 100 -6.30 10.72 6.37
N PHE A 101 -6.21 10.07 5.20
CA PHE A 101 -6.44 8.63 5.06
C PHE A 101 -5.16 7.78 5.15
N CYS A 102 -3.97 8.39 5.28
CA CYS A 102 -2.70 7.64 5.32
C CYS A 102 -2.66 6.61 6.45
N ASP A 103 -3.12 6.98 7.65
CA ASP A 103 -3.08 6.06 8.81
C ASP A 103 -4.08 4.91 8.66
N VAL A 104 -5.27 5.19 8.11
CA VAL A 104 -6.31 4.16 7.84
C VAL A 104 -5.85 3.21 6.73
N VAL A 105 -5.27 3.74 5.65
CA VAL A 105 -4.74 2.93 4.55
C VAL A 105 -3.53 2.09 5.00
N GLU A 106 -2.65 2.64 5.85
CA GLU A 106 -1.56 1.86 6.45
C GLU A 106 -2.12 0.65 7.21
N GLU A 107 -3.12 0.84 8.07
CA GLU A 107 -3.70 -0.31 8.77
C GLU A 107 -4.40 -1.28 7.83
N PHE A 108 -5.13 -0.77 6.84
CA PHE A 108 -5.77 -1.60 5.84
C PHE A 108 -4.76 -2.50 5.10
N ILE A 109 -3.58 -1.98 4.76
CA ILE A 109 -2.48 -2.78 4.18
C ILE A 109 -1.98 -3.82 5.19
N PHE A 110 -1.64 -3.40 6.41
CA PHE A 110 -1.01 -4.28 7.41
C PHE A 110 -1.98 -5.25 8.11
N SER A 111 -3.28 -5.10 7.90
CA SER A 111 -4.32 -6.07 8.29
C SER A 111 -4.35 -7.32 7.39
N HIS A 112 -3.67 -7.28 6.24
CA HIS A 112 -3.63 -8.43 5.33
C HIS A 112 -2.95 -9.64 5.98
N GLN A 113 -3.46 -10.84 5.68
CA GLN A 113 -3.03 -12.09 6.31
C GLN A 113 -1.53 -12.40 6.19
N ILE A 114 -0.86 -11.89 5.15
CA ILE A 114 0.59 -12.08 4.98
C ILE A 114 1.41 -11.42 6.11
N PHE A 115 0.87 -10.38 6.75
CA PHE A 115 1.49 -9.71 7.89
C PHE A 115 1.09 -10.33 9.23
N SER A 116 0.27 -11.38 9.23
CA SER A 116 -0.12 -12.10 10.45
C SER A 116 1.04 -12.90 11.04
N HIS A 117 1.04 -13.07 12.37
CA HIS A 117 2.05 -13.88 13.06
C HIS A 117 2.04 -15.34 12.60
N SER A 118 0.89 -15.90 12.20
CA SER A 118 0.78 -17.26 11.70
C SER A 118 1.52 -17.47 10.38
N PHE A 119 1.48 -16.48 9.49
CA PHE A 119 2.24 -16.51 8.23
C PHE A 119 3.76 -16.50 8.50
N GLN A 120 4.20 -15.77 9.53
CA GLN A 120 5.62 -15.64 9.89
C GLN A 120 6.18 -16.84 10.68
N MET A 121 5.34 -17.55 11.42
CA MET A 121 5.76 -18.67 12.29
C MET A 121 5.65 -20.05 11.61
N GLY A 122 4.85 -20.19 10.56
CA GLY A 122 4.60 -21.47 9.88
C GLY A 122 5.59 -21.83 8.77
N ALA A 123 6.61 -21.00 8.50
CA ALA A 123 7.44 -21.09 7.31
C ALA A 123 8.86 -21.60 7.62
N ASP A 124 8.98 -22.89 7.95
CA ASP A 124 10.28 -23.61 7.88
C ASP A 124 10.76 -23.79 6.41
N GLN A 125 9.96 -23.36 5.42
CA GLN A 125 10.26 -23.42 4.00
C GLN A 125 9.95 -22.07 3.34
N THR A 126 10.80 -21.67 2.38
CA THR A 126 10.60 -20.48 1.53
C THR A 126 9.25 -20.56 0.82
N GLN A 127 8.36 -19.59 1.07
CA GLN A 127 7.04 -19.54 0.43
C GLN A 127 7.06 -18.61 -0.77
N VAL A 128 6.72 -19.12 -1.94
CA VAL A 128 6.56 -18.28 -3.13
C VAL A 128 5.30 -17.43 -2.97
N LEU A 129 5.44 -16.10 -2.99
CA LEU A 129 4.30 -15.18 -2.93
C LEU A 129 3.51 -15.23 -4.24
N SER A 130 2.19 -15.20 -4.14
CA SER A 130 1.29 -14.97 -5.28
C SER A 130 1.40 -13.53 -5.79
N GLU A 131 0.90 -13.28 -7.00
CA GLU A 131 0.89 -11.94 -7.62
C GLU A 131 0.18 -10.90 -6.75
N ASP A 132 -0.93 -11.28 -6.11
CA ASP A 132 -1.69 -10.39 -5.22
C ASP A 132 -0.90 -10.09 -3.94
N GLU A 133 -0.23 -11.08 -3.36
CA GLU A 133 0.60 -10.88 -2.17
C GLU A 133 1.82 -10.02 -2.44
N ILE A 134 2.42 -10.14 -3.62
CA ILE A 134 3.48 -9.23 -4.07
C ILE A 134 2.94 -7.80 -4.13
N GLN A 135 1.77 -7.59 -4.72
CA GLN A 135 1.14 -6.26 -4.76
C GLN A 135 0.86 -5.69 -3.37
N VAL A 136 0.47 -6.53 -2.41
CA VAL A 136 0.30 -6.11 -1.01
C VAL A 136 1.65 -5.72 -0.38
N VAL A 137 2.72 -6.45 -0.65
CA VAL A 137 4.09 -6.10 -0.19
C VAL A 137 4.56 -4.77 -0.81
N GLN A 138 4.28 -4.56 -2.10
CA GLN A 138 4.56 -3.31 -2.80
C GLN A 138 3.78 -2.15 -2.20
N ALA A 139 2.50 -2.35 -1.87
CA ALA A 139 1.66 -1.38 -1.17
C ALA A 139 2.28 -1.00 0.19
N ALA A 140 2.73 -2.00 0.95
CA ALA A 140 3.38 -1.80 2.24
C ALA A 140 4.69 -1.02 2.13
N GLN A 141 5.48 -1.23 1.07
CA GLN A 141 6.69 -0.45 0.81
C GLN A 141 6.36 1.02 0.49
N ILE A 142 5.35 1.28 -0.36
CA ILE A 142 4.94 2.64 -0.73
C ILE A 142 4.43 3.41 0.49
N ILE A 143 3.53 2.81 1.28
CA ILE A 143 3.01 3.47 2.48
C ILE A 143 4.09 3.68 3.54
N HIS A 144 5.08 2.77 3.63
CA HIS A 144 6.23 2.93 4.51
C HIS A 144 7.05 4.18 4.16
N ILE A 145 7.32 4.40 2.87
CA ILE A 145 8.02 5.61 2.40
C ILE A 145 7.19 6.86 2.75
N LEU A 146 5.87 6.81 2.51
CA LEU A 146 4.96 7.93 2.78
C LEU A 146 4.92 8.31 4.26
N GLN A 147 4.74 7.33 5.14
CA GLN A 147 4.66 7.53 6.59
C GLN A 147 6.03 7.88 7.19
N GLY A 148 7.13 7.41 6.60
CA GLY A 148 8.49 7.78 6.97
C GLY A 148 8.81 9.26 6.67
N ALA A 149 8.25 9.80 5.60
CA ALA A 149 8.39 11.21 5.23
C ALA A 149 7.65 12.16 6.19
N LYS A 150 6.63 11.69 6.94
CA LYS A 150 5.91 12.52 7.92
C LYS A 150 6.83 12.92 9.07
N ASN A 151 6.73 14.17 9.51
CA ASN A 151 7.48 14.69 10.64
C ASN A 151 6.74 14.45 11.97
N GLN A 152 6.29 13.22 12.21
CA GLN A 152 5.57 12.82 13.42
C GLN A 152 6.35 11.71 14.13
N GLY A 153 6.79 11.96 15.37
CA GLY A 153 7.64 11.04 16.13
C GLY A 153 6.98 9.68 16.40
N GLU A 154 5.68 9.68 16.71
CA GLU A 154 4.91 8.45 16.94
C GLU A 154 4.82 7.59 15.67
N THR A 155 4.47 8.19 14.53
CA THR A 155 4.43 7.50 13.23
C THR A 155 5.80 6.92 12.88
N ARG A 156 6.88 7.70 13.01
CA ARG A 156 8.24 7.21 12.76
C ARG A 156 8.62 6.04 13.67
N ARG A 157 8.23 6.09 14.95
CA ARG A 157 8.46 4.99 15.88
C ARG A 157 7.68 3.74 15.49
N ARG A 158 6.37 3.85 15.21
CA ARG A 158 5.53 2.73 14.74
C ARG A 158 6.09 2.11 13.46
N THR A 159 6.43 2.94 12.49
CA THR A 159 7.04 2.53 11.22
C THR A 159 8.33 1.74 11.44
N ARG A 160 9.22 2.21 12.33
CA ARG A 160 10.52 1.57 12.60
C ARG A 160 10.42 0.30 13.45
N VAL A 161 9.55 0.30 14.46
CA VAL A 161 9.51 -0.76 15.50
C VAL A 161 8.52 -1.87 15.16
N GLU A 162 7.42 -1.55 14.49
CA GLU A 162 6.36 -2.54 14.22
C GLU A 162 6.26 -2.90 12.74
N ARG A 163 6.21 -1.90 11.86
CA ARG A 163 5.90 -2.13 10.44
C ARG A 163 7.10 -2.62 9.65
N GLN A 164 8.27 -1.99 9.83
CA GLN A 164 9.50 -2.39 9.14
C GLN A 164 9.91 -3.84 9.43
N PRO A 165 9.89 -4.33 10.68
CA PRO A 165 10.24 -5.73 10.94
C PRO A 165 9.29 -6.72 10.29
N ARG A 166 7.98 -6.42 10.24
CA ARG A 166 6.98 -7.29 9.58
C ARG A 166 7.21 -7.37 8.07
N LEU A 167 7.50 -6.23 7.42
CA LEU A 167 7.81 -6.18 5.99
C LEU A 167 9.09 -6.97 5.69
N VAL A 168 10.15 -6.75 6.47
CA VAL A 168 11.43 -7.47 6.31
C VAL A 168 11.27 -8.97 6.55
N ALA A 169 10.44 -9.37 7.51
CA ALA A 169 10.14 -10.77 7.74
C ALA A 169 9.56 -11.42 6.48
N ILE A 170 8.51 -10.85 5.87
CA ILE A 170 7.90 -11.41 4.65
C ILE A 170 8.89 -11.48 3.49
N LEU A 171 9.69 -10.43 3.29
CA LEU A 171 10.71 -10.42 2.23
C LEU A 171 11.79 -11.50 2.43
N ARG A 172 12.10 -11.86 3.67
CA ARG A 172 13.01 -12.97 3.99
C ARG A 172 12.35 -14.32 3.73
N HIS A 173 11.11 -14.51 4.19
CA HIS A 173 10.40 -15.78 4.02
C HIS A 173 10.05 -16.08 2.56
N SER A 174 9.85 -15.04 1.75
CA SER A 174 9.59 -15.19 0.32
C SER A 174 10.81 -15.55 -0.51
N GLY A 175 12.02 -15.50 0.07
CA GLY A 175 13.26 -15.68 -0.69
C GLY A 175 13.54 -14.54 -1.68
N ALA A 176 12.74 -13.47 -1.71
CA ALA A 176 12.92 -12.32 -2.59
C ALA A 176 14.29 -11.64 -2.38
N LEU A 177 14.81 -11.68 -1.15
CA LEU A 177 16.16 -11.18 -0.81
C LEU A 177 17.29 -12.13 -1.26
N CYS A 178 16.97 -13.36 -1.65
CA CYS A 178 17.91 -14.38 -2.12
C CYS A 178 17.86 -14.57 -3.64
N ALA A 179 16.96 -13.89 -4.35
CA ALA A 179 16.87 -13.93 -5.80
C ALA A 179 18.14 -13.33 -6.45
N ARG A 180 19.03 -14.21 -6.90
CA ARG A 180 20.14 -13.83 -7.80
C ARG A 180 19.60 -13.87 -9.23
N HIS A 181 19.91 -12.87 -10.06
CA HIS A 181 19.69 -12.96 -11.51
C HIS A 181 20.35 -14.27 -11.99
N SER A 182 19.56 -15.25 -12.40
CA SER A 182 20.08 -16.37 -13.18
C SER A 182 19.95 -15.98 -14.65
N ASN A 183 21.03 -16.14 -15.40
CA ASN A 183 21.19 -15.65 -16.77
C ASN A 183 20.37 -16.46 -17.80
N ASP A 184 19.20 -17.00 -17.46
CA ASP A 184 18.45 -17.89 -18.36
C ASP A 184 17.30 -17.17 -19.07
N SER A 185 17.65 -16.48 -20.15
CA SER A 185 16.94 -15.42 -20.88
C SER A 185 15.56 -15.73 -21.52
N GLY A 186 14.88 -16.84 -21.19
CA GLY A 186 13.62 -17.23 -21.86
C GLY A 186 12.36 -17.02 -21.02
N GLU A 187 12.38 -17.49 -19.77
CA GLU A 187 11.19 -17.59 -18.92
C GLU A 187 11.04 -16.38 -17.96
N TYR A 188 12.11 -15.59 -17.85
CA TYR A 188 12.22 -14.42 -16.97
C TYR A 188 11.24 -13.29 -17.27
N LEU A 189 10.88 -13.05 -18.53
CA LEU A 189 10.07 -11.87 -18.89
C LEU A 189 8.66 -11.88 -18.30
N ARG A 190 8.15 -13.05 -17.89
CA ARG A 190 6.83 -13.16 -17.25
C ARG A 190 6.89 -12.99 -15.74
N THR A 191 7.92 -13.52 -15.07
CA THR A 191 8.07 -13.46 -13.61
C THR A 191 8.76 -12.18 -13.13
N GLU A 192 9.64 -11.56 -13.92
CA GLU A 192 10.23 -10.25 -13.57
C GLU A 192 9.20 -9.11 -13.61
N ALA A 193 8.17 -9.23 -14.45
CA ALA A 193 7.11 -8.23 -14.61
C ALA A 193 6.25 -8.02 -13.34
N LEU A 194 6.31 -8.97 -12.42
CA LEU A 194 5.47 -9.01 -11.22
C LEU A 194 6.22 -8.55 -9.96
N ILE A 195 7.56 -8.59 -9.97
CA ILE A 195 8.39 -8.34 -8.78
C ILE A 195 9.24 -7.05 -8.92
N ARG A 196 9.27 -6.43 -10.09
CA ARG A 196 9.94 -5.13 -10.35
C ARG A 196 9.05 -4.16 -11.10
#